data_AF-A0A0W0FML7-F1
#
_entry.id   AF-A0A0W0FML7-F1
#
_cell.length_a   1.000
_cell.length_b   1.000
_cell.length_c   1.000
_cell.angle_alpha   90.00
_cell.angle_beta   90.00
_cell.angle_gamma   90.00
#
_symmetry.space_group_name_H-M   'P 1'
#
loop_
_entity.id
_entity.type
_entity.pdbx_description
1 polymer ?
#
loop_
_entity_poly.entity_id
_entity_poly.type
_entity_poly.pdbx_seq_one_letter_code
_entity_poly.pdbx_strand_id
1 'polypeptide(L)'
;MGSLLEQIPRDVLEHIAFLVTTFDIFGVPNDLLHLLLTCSTIYHSLSISSAPHLYSRIYQAKYDTGALYHRISATTLTDSAVATELVLRSRLLRRVRKRDLTQQGLGQDFGTAMRMTLESDGLNEAHLHSVHFSQYLSTFVRLALERDRESRGSTITMALWLLALHLSKADIAELSEGQRTLFHRLLRPLIFSSLNGDAVTAPTAIETPTQIRDTFSLPSDSKSGNTKEVYSCPDAASAAILLTLALNETNEIQVPPHLPVNRAAARSSGRSGPTMEDYRVIASYRTALFGDDRPAINGMLGTGYDRSRSRRHDPDFHQKVVGGPATLGTHAYCYIGQFLEGVWEGYYMVQGCIL
;
A
#
# COMPACT_ATOMS: atom_id res chain seq x y z
N MET A 1 -20.85 23.64 -41.59
CA MET A 1 -21.99 22.96 -40.95
C MET A 1 -21.43 22.17 -39.78
N GLY A 2 -21.84 22.48 -38.55
CA GLY A 2 -21.34 21.78 -37.37
C GLY A 2 -21.79 20.31 -37.37
N SER A 3 -20.93 19.43 -36.87
CA SER A 3 -21.23 18.01 -36.72
C SER A 3 -22.52 17.81 -35.91
N LEU A 4 -23.29 16.76 -36.17
CA LEU A 4 -24.48 16.43 -35.36
C LEU A 4 -24.14 16.29 -33.87
N LEU A 5 -22.92 15.84 -33.55
CA LEU A 5 -22.41 15.75 -32.17
C LEU A 5 -22.19 17.13 -31.51
N GLU A 6 -21.91 18.18 -32.29
CA GLU A 6 -21.73 19.54 -31.77
C GLU A 6 -23.07 20.24 -31.45
N GLN A 7 -24.17 19.71 -31.98
CA GLN A 7 -25.51 20.22 -31.76
C GLN A 7 -26.18 19.59 -30.53
N ILE A 8 -25.55 18.57 -29.94
CA ILE A 8 -26.06 17.89 -28.74
C ILE A 8 -25.94 18.82 -27.53
N PRO A 9 -26.99 18.94 -26.68
CA PRO A 9 -26.90 19.66 -25.43
C PRO A 9 -25.75 19.18 -24.56
N ARG A 10 -25.07 20.12 -23.90
CA ARG A 10 -23.86 19.85 -23.10
C ARG A 10 -24.07 18.72 -22.08
N ASP A 11 -25.19 18.74 -21.40
CA ASP A 11 -25.59 17.80 -20.35
C ASP A 11 -25.78 16.37 -20.89
N VAL A 12 -26.28 16.23 -22.13
CA VAL A 12 -26.35 14.94 -22.83
C VAL A 12 -24.95 14.47 -23.22
N LEU A 13 -24.10 15.37 -23.72
CA LEU A 13 -22.72 15.05 -24.08
C LEU A 13 -21.89 14.61 -22.86
N GLU A 14 -22.04 15.29 -21.72
CA GLU A 14 -21.42 14.91 -20.45
C GLU A 14 -21.93 13.54 -19.97
N HIS A 15 -23.22 13.24 -20.15
CA HIS A 15 -23.76 11.92 -19.81
C HIS A 15 -23.19 10.81 -20.70
N ILE A 16 -23.06 11.03 -22.01
CA ILE A 16 -22.40 10.10 -22.93
C ILE A 16 -20.95 9.86 -22.49
N ALA A 17 -20.21 10.94 -22.19
CA ALA A 17 -18.84 10.86 -21.71
C ALA A 17 -18.73 10.05 -20.41
N PHE A 18 -19.68 10.23 -19.47
CA PHE A 18 -19.76 9.45 -18.24
C PHE A 18 -19.96 7.95 -18.53
N LEU A 19 -20.96 7.60 -19.35
CA LEU A 19 -21.29 6.20 -19.64
C LEU A 19 -20.13 5.47 -20.32
N VAL A 20 -19.52 6.12 -21.32
CA VAL A 20 -18.39 5.56 -22.07
C VAL A 20 -17.17 5.34 -21.15
N THR A 21 -16.95 6.22 -20.17
CA THR A 21 -15.79 6.10 -19.26
C THR A 21 -16.00 5.10 -18.12
N THR A 22 -17.26 4.81 -17.78
CA THR A 22 -17.65 3.97 -16.64
C THR A 22 -18.12 2.57 -17.04
N PHE A 23 -18.29 2.31 -18.33
CA PHE A 23 -18.64 0.99 -18.86
C PHE A 23 -17.66 -0.11 -18.42
N ASP A 24 -16.36 0.16 -18.53
CA ASP A 24 -15.32 -0.69 -17.95
C ASP A 24 -14.72 -0.01 -16.72
N ILE A 25 -15.02 -0.55 -15.54
CA ILE A 25 -14.53 0.00 -14.26
C ILE A 25 -13.00 -0.01 -14.23
N PHE A 26 -12.34 -1.08 -14.68
CA PHE A 26 -10.88 -1.24 -14.61
C PHE A 26 -10.15 -0.80 -15.88
N GLY A 27 -10.91 -0.55 -16.95
CA GLY A 27 -10.41 -0.12 -18.25
C GLY A 27 -9.68 1.22 -18.22
N VAL A 28 -8.77 1.38 -19.17
CA VAL A 28 -8.14 2.67 -19.47
C VAL A 28 -9.19 3.57 -20.12
N PRO A 29 -9.35 4.84 -19.71
CA PRO A 29 -10.34 5.75 -20.26
C PRO A 29 -9.91 6.30 -21.63
N ASN A 30 -9.60 5.42 -22.59
CA ASN A 30 -9.20 5.79 -23.95
C ASN A 30 -10.35 6.45 -24.70
N ASP A 31 -11.58 5.98 -24.48
CA ASP A 31 -12.74 6.45 -25.23
C ASP A 31 -13.09 7.91 -24.89
N LEU A 32 -12.89 8.33 -23.64
CA LEU A 32 -13.00 9.74 -23.24
C LEU A 32 -11.94 10.61 -23.95
N LEU A 33 -10.71 10.11 -24.04
CA LEU A 33 -9.65 10.80 -24.76
C LEU A 33 -10.00 10.92 -26.25
N HIS A 34 -10.48 9.84 -26.88
CA HIS A 34 -10.91 9.87 -28.27
C HIS A 34 -12.04 10.88 -28.50
N LEU A 35 -13.02 10.95 -27.59
CA LEU A 35 -14.10 11.94 -27.64
C LEU A 35 -13.56 13.37 -27.54
N LEU A 36 -12.65 13.63 -26.60
CA LEU A 36 -12.00 14.94 -26.42
C LEU A 36 -11.17 15.39 -27.63
N LEU A 37 -10.63 14.44 -28.41
CA LEU A 37 -9.80 14.72 -29.59
C LEU A 37 -10.62 14.91 -30.88
N THR A 38 -11.95 14.80 -30.83
CA THR A 38 -12.79 14.93 -32.03
C THR A 38 -12.89 16.37 -32.55
N CYS A 39 -13.18 17.35 -31.68
CA CYS A 39 -13.23 18.77 -32.04
C CYS A 39 -13.03 19.69 -30.82
N SER A 40 -12.73 20.97 -31.09
CA SER A 40 -12.49 21.97 -30.05
C SER A 40 -13.73 22.27 -29.20
N THR A 41 -14.93 22.27 -29.80
CA THR A 41 -16.19 22.51 -29.07
C THR A 41 -16.45 21.43 -28.02
N ILE A 42 -16.26 20.15 -28.39
CA ILE A 42 -16.40 19.01 -27.49
C ILE A 42 -15.30 19.06 -26.43
N TYR A 43 -14.06 19.35 -26.81
CA TYR A 43 -12.95 19.52 -25.87
C TYR A 43 -13.28 20.60 -24.81
N HIS A 44 -13.71 21.79 -25.23
CA HIS A 44 -14.01 22.87 -24.30
C HIS A 44 -15.25 22.58 -23.43
N SER A 45 -16.18 21.75 -23.90
CA SER A 45 -17.35 21.35 -23.13
C SER A 45 -17.02 20.28 -22.08
N LEU A 46 -16.15 19.32 -22.43
CA LEU A 46 -15.86 18.14 -21.61
C LEU A 46 -14.54 18.17 -20.87
N SER A 47 -13.67 19.15 -21.11
CA SER A 47 -12.36 19.22 -20.44
C SER A 47 -12.52 19.27 -18.92
N ILE A 48 -11.53 18.72 -18.20
CA ILE A 48 -11.51 18.69 -16.72
C ILE A 48 -11.63 20.07 -16.08
N SER A 49 -11.11 21.11 -16.74
CA SER A 49 -11.25 22.50 -16.30
C SER A 49 -12.66 23.06 -16.47
N SER A 50 -13.39 22.63 -17.50
CA SER A 50 -14.72 23.13 -17.82
C SER A 50 -15.85 22.34 -17.16
N ALA A 51 -15.64 21.05 -16.93
CA ALA A 51 -16.63 20.13 -16.40
C ALA A 51 -16.05 19.26 -15.25
N PRO A 52 -15.51 19.84 -14.16
CA PRO A 52 -14.92 19.06 -13.06
C PRO A 52 -15.92 18.09 -12.41
N HIS A 53 -17.21 18.43 -12.40
CA HIS A 53 -18.29 17.58 -11.88
C HIS A 53 -18.44 16.25 -12.63
N LEU A 54 -18.19 16.23 -13.95
CA LEU A 54 -18.17 15.00 -14.74
C LEU A 54 -17.09 14.04 -14.24
N TYR A 55 -15.88 14.55 -14.02
CA TYR A 55 -14.74 13.76 -13.54
C TYR A 55 -14.92 13.33 -12.08
N SER A 56 -15.54 14.18 -11.25
CA SER A 56 -15.97 13.82 -9.89
C SER A 56 -16.94 12.64 -9.90
N ARG A 57 -17.94 12.64 -10.80
CA ARG A 57 -18.87 11.51 -10.96
C ARG A 57 -18.19 10.25 -11.49
N ILE A 58 -17.27 10.39 -12.47
CA ILE A 58 -16.48 9.25 -12.98
C ILE A 58 -15.65 8.63 -11.86
N TYR A 59 -15.03 9.45 -11.01
CA TYR A 59 -14.29 8.98 -9.85
C TYR A 59 -15.20 8.17 -8.92
N GLN A 60 -16.36 8.70 -8.57
CA GLN A 60 -17.32 8.04 -7.67
C GLN A 60 -17.85 6.70 -8.22
N ALA A 61 -17.94 6.58 -9.54
CA ALA A 61 -18.35 5.34 -10.19
C ALA A 61 -17.22 4.29 -10.23
N LYS A 62 -15.95 4.68 -10.19
CA LYS A 62 -14.81 3.78 -10.42
C LYS A 62 -14.01 3.44 -9.15
N TYR A 63 -14.04 4.27 -8.11
CA TYR A 63 -13.16 4.14 -6.95
C TYR A 63 -13.95 4.16 -5.63
N ASP A 64 -13.32 3.67 -4.56
CA ASP A 64 -13.88 3.80 -3.22
C ASP A 64 -13.85 5.28 -2.81
N THR A 65 -15.00 5.80 -2.39
CA THR A 65 -15.17 7.23 -2.05
C THR A 65 -15.28 7.48 -0.56
N GLY A 66 -15.65 6.47 0.24
CA GLY A 66 -15.95 6.63 1.67
C GLY A 66 -14.79 7.29 2.42
N ALA A 67 -13.61 6.68 2.35
CA ALA A 67 -12.41 7.21 2.99
C ALA A 67 -11.96 8.57 2.40
N LEU A 68 -12.17 8.82 1.10
CA LEU A 68 -11.87 10.14 0.51
C LEU A 68 -12.73 11.25 1.12
N TYR A 69 -14.04 11.01 1.27
CA TYR A 69 -14.97 11.96 1.90
C TYR A 69 -14.67 12.17 3.38
N HIS A 70 -14.06 11.18 4.03
CA HIS A 70 -13.55 11.32 5.38
C HIS A 70 -12.27 12.16 5.42
N ARG A 71 -11.33 11.95 4.49
CA ARG A 71 -10.05 12.69 4.40
C ARG A 71 -10.25 14.17 4.11
N ILE A 72 -11.09 14.46 3.11
CA ILE A 72 -11.32 15.80 2.62
C ILE A 72 -12.52 16.34 3.40
N SER A 73 -12.28 17.31 4.29
CA SER A 73 -13.34 18.00 5.03
C SER A 73 -14.51 18.37 4.11
N ALA A 74 -15.75 18.24 4.60
CA ALA A 74 -16.96 18.59 3.86
C ALA A 74 -16.92 20.03 3.30
N THR A 75 -16.12 20.93 3.90
CA THR A 75 -15.93 22.32 3.46
C THR A 75 -14.93 22.50 2.31
N THR A 76 -14.07 21.51 2.02
CA THR A 76 -13.01 21.58 0.99
C THR A 76 -13.19 20.57 -0.14
N LEU A 77 -14.18 19.69 -0.03
CA LEU A 77 -14.53 18.69 -1.03
C LEU A 77 -15.24 19.33 -2.23
N THR A 78 -14.45 19.90 -3.13
CA THR A 78 -14.91 20.42 -4.42
C THR A 78 -14.80 19.35 -5.50
N ASP A 79 -15.66 19.43 -6.53
CA ASP A 79 -15.57 18.53 -7.70
C ASP A 79 -14.18 18.58 -8.36
N SER A 80 -13.52 19.75 -8.35
CA SER A 80 -12.16 19.90 -8.86
C SER A 80 -11.12 19.13 -8.05
N ALA A 81 -11.29 19.05 -6.72
CA ALA A 81 -10.40 18.26 -5.86
C ALA A 81 -10.56 16.75 -6.11
N VAL A 82 -11.81 16.28 -6.25
CA VAL A 82 -12.11 14.87 -6.58
C VAL A 82 -11.63 14.53 -7.99
N ALA A 83 -11.82 15.43 -8.96
CA ALA A 83 -11.30 15.27 -10.31
C ALA A 83 -9.78 15.18 -10.35
N THR A 84 -9.08 15.90 -9.46
CA THR A 84 -7.62 15.80 -9.31
C THR A 84 -7.20 14.41 -8.82
N GLU A 85 -7.90 13.83 -7.84
CA GLU A 85 -7.66 12.45 -7.40
C GLU A 85 -7.84 11.44 -8.53
N LEU A 86 -8.85 11.60 -9.38
CA LEU A 86 -9.04 10.75 -10.56
C LEU A 86 -7.82 10.79 -11.49
N VAL A 87 -7.26 11.98 -11.74
CA VAL A 87 -6.07 12.15 -12.59
C VAL A 87 -4.85 11.46 -11.95
N LEU A 88 -4.61 11.66 -10.66
CA LEU A 88 -3.48 11.06 -9.95
C LEU A 88 -3.51 9.54 -10.01
N ARG A 89 -4.67 8.94 -9.70
CA ARG A 89 -4.85 7.47 -9.71
C ARG A 89 -4.77 6.91 -11.13
N SER A 90 -5.39 7.56 -12.10
CA SER A 90 -5.31 7.15 -13.51
C SER A 90 -3.88 7.22 -14.05
N ARG A 91 -3.10 8.24 -13.65
CA ARG A 91 -1.69 8.39 -14.05
C ARG A 91 -0.83 7.29 -13.47
N LEU A 92 -0.97 7.00 -12.17
CA LEU A 92 -0.31 5.88 -11.49
C LEU A 92 -0.60 4.57 -12.25
N LEU A 93 -1.88 4.21 -12.43
CA LEU A 93 -2.26 2.97 -13.09
C LEU A 93 -1.73 2.88 -14.52
N ARG A 94 -1.72 3.99 -15.27
CA ARG A 94 -1.14 4.04 -16.62
C ARG A 94 0.36 3.78 -16.60
N ARG A 95 1.11 4.35 -15.65
CA ARG A 95 2.55 4.11 -15.52
C ARG A 95 2.87 2.68 -15.14
N VAL A 96 2.11 2.09 -14.21
CA VAL A 96 2.26 0.69 -13.82
C VAL A 96 2.03 -0.24 -15.01
N ARG A 97 0.96 -0.03 -15.80
CA ARG A 97 0.70 -0.78 -17.04
C ARG A 97 1.84 -0.68 -18.04
N LYS A 98 2.48 0.48 -18.15
CA LYS A 98 3.64 0.71 -19.02
C LYS A 98 4.96 0.18 -18.44
N ARG A 99 4.98 -0.32 -17.20
CA ARG A 99 6.18 -0.71 -16.44
C ARG A 99 7.23 0.41 -16.40
N ASP A 100 6.76 1.66 -16.30
CA ASP A 100 7.61 2.84 -16.28
C ASP A 100 8.20 3.05 -14.87
N LEU A 101 9.51 2.82 -14.75
CA LEU A 101 10.29 2.95 -13.51
C LEU A 101 11.16 4.22 -13.48
N THR A 102 10.87 5.22 -14.32
CA THR A 102 11.61 6.50 -14.31
C THR A 102 11.45 7.24 -12.98
N GLN A 103 12.54 7.73 -12.39
CA GLN A 103 12.52 8.32 -11.04
C GLN A 103 11.57 9.53 -10.90
N GLN A 104 11.37 10.28 -11.99
CA GLN A 104 10.49 11.44 -12.01
C GLN A 104 9.05 11.02 -11.67
N GLY A 105 8.50 11.56 -10.59
CA GLY A 105 7.11 11.33 -10.17
C GLY A 105 6.85 10.04 -9.39
N LEU A 106 7.82 9.12 -9.22
CA LEU A 106 7.60 7.86 -8.49
C LEU A 106 7.16 8.08 -7.04
N GLY A 107 7.73 9.07 -6.35
CA GLY A 107 7.30 9.40 -4.98
C GLY A 107 5.82 9.79 -4.91
N GLN A 108 5.32 10.54 -5.90
CA GLN A 108 3.89 10.92 -5.97
C GLN A 108 3.02 9.71 -6.32
N ASP A 109 3.50 8.83 -7.19
CA ASP A 109 2.78 7.64 -7.62
C ASP A 109 2.69 6.62 -6.47
N PHE A 110 3.78 6.34 -5.75
CA PHE A 110 3.75 5.49 -4.56
C PHE A 110 2.96 6.10 -3.42
N GLY A 111 3.03 7.41 -3.21
CA GLY A 111 2.16 8.08 -2.25
C GLY A 111 0.68 7.95 -2.64
N THR A 112 0.35 8.01 -3.93
CA THR A 112 -1.01 7.78 -4.43
C THR A 112 -1.44 6.32 -4.25
N ALA A 113 -0.55 5.37 -4.51
CA ALA A 113 -0.80 3.95 -4.29
C ALA A 113 -1.03 3.64 -2.80
N MET A 114 -0.25 4.26 -1.92
CA MET A 114 -0.40 4.14 -0.47
C MET A 114 -1.81 4.57 -0.06
N ARG A 115 -2.27 5.75 -0.50
CA ARG A 115 -3.66 6.19 -0.27
C ARG A 115 -4.68 5.23 -0.85
N MET A 116 -4.51 4.77 -2.09
CA MET A 116 -5.43 3.78 -2.68
C MET A 116 -5.53 2.50 -1.85
N THR A 117 -4.45 2.08 -1.19
CA THR A 117 -4.43 0.88 -0.35
C THR A 117 -5.20 1.09 0.95
N LEU A 118 -4.92 2.19 1.63
CA LEU A 118 -5.46 2.49 2.96
C LEU A 118 -6.93 2.91 2.89
N GLU A 119 -7.30 3.61 1.81
CA GLU A 119 -8.67 4.03 1.53
C GLU A 119 -9.51 2.93 0.88
N SER A 120 -9.01 1.69 0.79
CA SER A 120 -9.72 0.65 0.05
C SER A 120 -10.78 -0.05 0.88
N ASP A 121 -12.01 0.02 0.38
CA ASP A 121 -13.10 -0.91 0.72
C ASP A 121 -13.20 -2.06 -0.31
N GLY A 122 -12.22 -2.14 -1.21
CA GLY A 122 -11.99 -3.22 -2.16
C GLY A 122 -11.78 -2.75 -3.60
N LEU A 123 -12.42 -1.67 -4.06
CA LEU A 123 -12.30 -1.23 -5.46
C LEU A 123 -10.92 -0.65 -5.73
N ASN A 124 -10.39 0.18 -4.82
CA ASN A 124 -9.08 0.80 -5.01
C ASN A 124 -7.96 -0.26 -5.10
N GLU A 125 -7.96 -1.27 -4.23
CA GLU A 125 -7.03 -2.39 -4.32
C GLU A 125 -7.25 -3.24 -5.56
N ALA A 126 -8.51 -3.47 -5.97
CA ALA A 126 -8.81 -4.18 -7.21
C ALA A 126 -8.23 -3.48 -8.45
N HIS A 127 -8.22 -2.14 -8.48
CA HIS A 127 -7.53 -1.37 -9.53
C HIS A 127 -6.04 -1.64 -9.55
N LEU A 128 -5.37 -1.62 -8.39
CA LEU A 128 -3.93 -1.91 -8.29
C LEU A 128 -3.63 -3.36 -8.70
N HIS A 129 -4.48 -4.30 -8.30
CA HIS A 129 -4.36 -5.70 -8.68
C HIS A 129 -4.53 -5.90 -10.20
N SER A 130 -5.51 -5.22 -10.82
CA SER A 130 -5.78 -5.32 -12.27
C SER A 130 -4.61 -4.94 -13.17
N VAL A 131 -3.61 -4.22 -12.63
CA VAL A 131 -2.41 -3.79 -13.34
C VAL A 131 -1.14 -4.51 -12.86
N HIS A 132 -1.27 -5.60 -12.10
CA HIS A 132 -0.16 -6.37 -11.54
C HIS A 132 0.80 -5.53 -10.69
N PHE A 133 0.26 -4.68 -9.82
CA PHE A 133 1.05 -3.73 -9.04
C PHE A 133 2.09 -4.39 -8.12
N SER A 134 1.82 -5.59 -7.56
CA SER A 134 2.79 -6.35 -6.76
C SER A 134 4.07 -6.68 -7.54
N GLN A 135 3.93 -7.12 -8.79
CA GLN A 135 5.06 -7.45 -9.69
C GLN A 135 5.84 -6.18 -10.12
N TYR A 136 5.13 -5.06 -10.29
CA TYR A 136 5.76 -3.77 -10.54
C TYR A 136 6.62 -3.32 -9.36
N LEU A 137 6.08 -3.42 -8.13
CA LEU A 137 6.80 -3.11 -6.90
C LEU A 137 8.00 -4.03 -6.67
N SER A 138 7.84 -5.35 -6.86
CA SER A 138 8.93 -6.32 -6.69
C SER A 138 10.10 -6.02 -7.63
N THR A 139 9.80 -5.62 -8.88
CA THR A 139 10.81 -5.23 -9.86
C THR A 139 11.50 -3.93 -9.46
N PHE A 140 10.73 -2.91 -9.03
CA PHE A 140 11.29 -1.65 -8.56
C PHE A 140 12.19 -1.83 -7.35
N VAL A 141 11.72 -2.49 -6.30
CA VAL A 141 12.45 -2.71 -5.04
C VAL A 141 13.76 -3.44 -5.31
N ARG A 142 13.74 -4.49 -6.15
CA ARG A 142 14.96 -5.21 -6.55
C ARG A 142 15.98 -4.27 -7.19
N LEU A 143 15.58 -3.53 -8.21
CA LEU A 143 16.48 -2.62 -8.94
C LEU A 143 16.99 -1.48 -8.04
N ALA A 144 16.13 -0.96 -7.16
CA ALA A 144 16.48 0.12 -6.24
C ALA A 144 17.52 -0.34 -5.21
N LEU A 145 17.30 -1.51 -4.58
CA LEU A 145 18.21 -2.05 -3.56
C LEU A 145 19.54 -2.55 -4.15
N GLU A 146 19.56 -2.97 -5.41
CA GLU A 146 20.81 -3.32 -6.11
C GLU A 146 21.66 -2.08 -6.42
N ARG A 147 21.02 -0.96 -6.76
CA ARG A 147 21.69 0.27 -7.20
C ARG A 147 22.10 1.19 -6.05
N ASP A 148 21.28 1.32 -5.01
CA ASP A 148 21.47 2.29 -3.94
C ASP A 148 21.51 1.61 -2.57
N ARG A 149 22.70 1.16 -2.18
CA ARG A 149 22.93 0.44 -0.91
C ARG A 149 23.07 1.37 0.29
N GLU A 150 23.38 2.65 0.06
CA GLU A 150 23.84 3.59 1.10
C GLU A 150 22.85 4.74 1.34
N SER A 151 22.11 5.21 0.32
CA SER A 151 21.12 6.27 0.47
C SER A 151 19.72 5.73 0.25
N ARG A 152 19.09 5.25 1.31
CA ARG A 152 17.72 4.75 1.25
C ARG A 152 16.76 5.93 1.24
N GLY A 153 16.50 6.42 0.04
CA GLY A 153 15.55 7.49 -0.18
C GLY A 153 14.13 7.07 0.20
N SER A 154 13.34 8.07 0.56
CA SER A 154 11.94 7.94 0.94
C SER A 154 11.08 7.08 -0.02
N THR A 155 11.38 7.16 -1.32
CA THR A 155 10.66 6.41 -2.35
C THR A 155 10.84 4.89 -2.19
N ILE A 156 12.01 4.42 -1.72
CA ILE A 156 12.29 3.00 -1.50
C ILE A 156 11.53 2.49 -0.28
N THR A 157 11.54 3.23 0.83
CA THR A 157 10.79 2.90 2.05
C THR A 157 9.30 2.74 1.75
N MET A 158 8.72 3.68 0.98
CA MET A 158 7.32 3.60 0.56
C MET A 158 7.06 2.36 -0.30
N ALA A 159 7.95 2.06 -1.25
CA ALA A 159 7.81 0.89 -2.12
C ALA A 159 7.92 -0.44 -1.34
N LEU A 160 8.76 -0.51 -0.30
CA LEU A 160 8.88 -1.66 0.58
C LEU A 160 7.60 -1.89 1.38
N TRP A 161 7.03 -0.84 1.96
CA TRP A 161 5.76 -0.93 2.66
C TRP A 161 4.62 -1.32 1.71
N LEU A 162 4.54 -0.68 0.55
CA LEU A 162 3.56 -1.07 -0.48
C LEU A 162 3.74 -2.54 -0.88
N LEU A 163 4.98 -3.02 -1.04
CA LEU A 163 5.22 -4.42 -1.35
C LEU A 163 4.72 -5.32 -0.22
N ALA A 164 5.04 -5.01 1.05
CA ALA A 164 4.58 -5.77 2.21
C ALA A 164 3.04 -5.82 2.31
N LEU A 165 2.37 -4.70 2.03
CA LEU A 165 0.91 -4.60 2.02
C LEU A 165 0.28 -5.30 0.81
N HIS A 166 1.04 -5.51 -0.28
CA HIS A 166 0.49 -6.06 -1.51
C HIS A 166 0.89 -7.50 -1.84
N LEU A 167 1.86 -8.05 -1.12
CA LEU A 167 2.34 -9.40 -1.34
C LEU A 167 1.35 -10.40 -0.72
N SER A 168 0.96 -11.42 -1.49
CA SER A 168 0.17 -12.55 -1.02
C SER A 168 1.01 -13.83 -0.95
N LYS A 169 0.51 -14.86 -0.27
CA LYS A 169 1.15 -16.18 -0.26
C LYS A 169 1.24 -16.79 -1.66
N ALA A 170 0.25 -16.51 -2.51
CA ALA A 170 0.26 -16.92 -3.92
C ALA A 170 1.41 -16.25 -4.68
N ASP A 171 1.58 -14.93 -4.53
CA ASP A 171 2.70 -14.20 -5.15
C ASP A 171 4.06 -14.78 -4.69
N ILE A 172 4.19 -15.11 -3.41
CA ILE A 172 5.43 -15.69 -2.87
C ILE A 172 5.67 -17.10 -3.41
N ALA A 173 4.63 -17.91 -3.53
CA ALA A 173 4.71 -19.25 -4.10
C ALA A 173 5.18 -19.23 -5.55
N GLU A 174 4.79 -18.21 -6.33
CA GLU A 174 5.24 -18.00 -7.71
C GLU A 174 6.72 -17.58 -7.83
N LEU A 175 7.32 -17.01 -6.78
CA LEU A 175 8.74 -16.65 -6.79
C LEU A 175 9.62 -17.91 -6.85
N SER A 176 10.56 -17.93 -7.79
CA SER A 176 11.61 -18.95 -7.85
C SER A 176 12.53 -18.88 -6.61
N GLU A 177 13.15 -20.00 -6.25
CA GLU A 177 14.10 -20.08 -5.14
C GLU A 177 15.25 -19.06 -5.26
N GLY A 178 15.76 -18.85 -6.48
CA GLY A 178 16.77 -17.84 -6.76
C GLY A 178 16.28 -16.40 -6.51
N GLN A 179 15.02 -16.11 -6.84
CA GLN A 179 14.41 -14.80 -6.54
C GLN A 179 14.20 -14.60 -5.05
N ARG A 180 13.75 -15.63 -4.31
CA ARG A 180 13.61 -15.56 -2.84
C ARG A 180 14.94 -15.31 -2.16
N THR A 181 15.97 -16.06 -2.55
CA THR A 181 17.35 -15.89 -2.05
C THR A 181 17.89 -14.49 -2.34
N LEU A 182 17.62 -13.97 -3.54
CA LEU A 182 17.98 -12.60 -3.91
C LEU A 182 17.29 -11.57 -3.01
N PHE A 183 15.99 -11.69 -2.80
CA PHE A 183 15.24 -10.80 -1.91
C PHE A 183 15.79 -10.83 -0.48
N HIS A 184 16.04 -12.01 0.09
CA HIS A 184 16.66 -12.12 1.41
C HIS A 184 17.99 -11.36 1.49
N ARG A 185 18.86 -11.54 0.49
CA ARG A 185 20.15 -10.84 0.43
C ARG A 185 19.99 -9.32 0.36
N LEU A 186 19.00 -8.82 -0.38
CA LEU A 186 18.74 -7.39 -0.53
C LEU A 186 18.07 -6.77 0.71
N LEU A 187 17.21 -7.53 1.40
CA LEU A 187 16.51 -7.07 2.60
C LEU A 187 17.38 -7.11 3.86
N ARG A 188 18.33 -8.06 3.93
CA ARG A 188 19.19 -8.28 5.10
C ARG A 188 19.85 -6.98 5.64
N PRO A 189 20.46 -6.12 4.82
CA PRO A 189 21.10 -4.90 5.33
C PRO A 189 20.10 -3.85 5.82
N LEU A 190 18.80 -3.95 5.50
CA LEU A 190 17.77 -3.07 6.08
C LEU A 190 17.54 -3.43 7.55
N ILE A 191 17.43 -4.73 7.82
CA ILE A 191 17.16 -5.28 9.14
C ILE A 191 18.33 -4.99 10.09
N PHE A 192 19.55 -5.27 9.68
CA PHE A 192 20.73 -5.08 10.54
C PHE A 192 21.09 -3.61 10.79
N SER A 193 20.79 -2.70 9.85
CA SER A 193 20.97 -1.27 10.10
C SER A 193 20.08 -0.74 11.22
N SER A 194 18.85 -1.25 11.34
CA SER A 194 17.94 -0.90 12.44
C SER A 194 18.42 -1.46 13.78
N LEU A 195 18.88 -2.71 13.82
CA LEU A 195 19.39 -3.35 15.05
C LEU A 195 20.65 -2.69 15.60
N ASN A 196 21.48 -2.11 14.74
CA ASN A 196 22.71 -1.41 15.14
C ASN A 196 22.46 0.06 15.52
N GLY A 197 21.26 0.60 15.25
CA GLY A 197 20.88 1.99 15.54
C GLY A 197 20.64 2.29 17.02
N ASP A 198 20.26 1.28 17.82
CA ASP A 198 19.81 1.44 19.21
C ASP A 198 20.51 0.48 20.20
N ALA A 199 21.84 0.40 20.16
CA ALA A 199 22.61 -0.29 21.20
C ALA A 199 22.94 0.60 22.43
N VAL A 200 22.31 1.78 22.58
CA VAL A 200 22.49 2.65 23.76
C VAL A 200 21.17 3.31 24.14
N THR A 201 20.26 2.59 24.80
CA THR A 201 19.67 2.98 26.11
C THR A 201 18.63 1.94 26.55
N ALA A 202 18.73 1.53 27.81
CA ALA A 202 17.76 0.66 28.46
C ALA A 202 16.39 1.37 28.61
N PRO A 203 15.26 0.65 28.63
CA PRO A 203 13.94 1.24 28.73
C PRO A 203 13.68 1.70 30.17
N THR A 204 14.10 2.92 30.48
CA THR A 204 13.71 3.62 31.71
C THR A 204 13.37 5.07 31.40
N ALA A 205 12.28 5.29 30.67
CA ALA A 205 11.43 6.46 30.79
C ALA A 205 10.28 6.35 29.78
N ILE A 206 9.14 6.93 30.14
CA ILE A 206 8.04 7.24 29.24
C ILE A 206 8.60 8.26 28.24
N GLU A 207 9.23 7.80 27.15
CA GLU A 207 9.80 8.65 26.12
C GLU A 207 8.77 8.85 25.02
N THR A 208 8.41 10.12 24.81
CA THR A 208 7.56 10.58 23.73
C THR A 208 8.13 10.15 22.37
N PRO A 209 7.29 9.68 21.43
CA PRO A 209 7.73 9.05 20.18
C PRO A 209 8.20 10.11 19.18
N THR A 210 9.43 10.60 19.35
CA THR A 210 10.00 11.67 18.50
C THR A 210 11.29 11.30 17.78
N GLN A 211 11.84 10.09 17.91
CA GLN A 211 13.08 9.75 17.21
C GLN A 211 12.95 8.38 16.52
N ILE A 212 13.53 8.28 15.32
CA ILE A 212 13.43 7.19 14.32
C ILE A 212 12.13 7.20 13.49
N ARG A 213 11.85 8.28 12.77
CA ARG A 213 10.77 8.31 11.77
C ARG A 213 11.20 8.99 10.48
N ASP A 214 11.25 8.22 9.40
CA ASP A 214 11.25 8.80 8.07
C ASP A 214 9.89 9.49 7.88
N THR A 215 9.91 10.81 7.89
CA THR A 215 8.69 11.62 7.77
C THR A 215 8.52 12.00 6.29
N PHE A 216 7.40 11.62 5.66
CA PHE A 216 7.18 11.86 4.23
C PHE A 216 6.16 12.97 4.05
N SER A 217 6.53 14.02 3.33
CA SER A 217 5.57 15.03 2.89
C SER A 217 5.02 14.62 1.53
N LEU A 218 3.73 14.29 1.46
CA LEU A 218 3.04 14.14 0.19
C LEU A 218 2.68 15.53 -0.32
N PRO A 219 2.94 15.84 -1.62
CA PRO A 219 2.46 17.09 -2.19
C PRO A 219 0.93 17.07 -2.21
N SER A 220 0.32 17.95 -1.42
CA SER A 220 -1.09 18.32 -1.56
C SER A 220 -1.15 19.46 -2.56
N ASP A 221 -1.71 19.20 -3.74
CA ASP A 221 -1.93 20.21 -4.79
C ASP A 221 -3.26 20.97 -4.59
N SER A 222 -3.78 21.02 -3.37
CA SER A 222 -4.89 21.92 -3.08
C SER A 222 -4.39 23.36 -3.25
N LYS A 223 -4.94 24.08 -4.24
CA LYS A 223 -4.78 25.55 -4.39
C LYS A 223 -5.29 26.36 -3.18
N SER A 224 -5.83 25.68 -2.16
CA SER A 224 -6.13 26.23 -0.84
C SER A 224 -4.93 25.99 0.06
N GLY A 225 -4.36 27.06 0.60
CA GLY A 225 -3.06 27.05 1.27
C GLY A 225 -2.90 26.09 2.46
N ASN A 226 -1.64 25.70 2.65
CA ASN A 226 -1.00 25.37 3.93
C ASN A 226 -1.26 24.04 4.66
N THR A 227 -1.69 22.97 4.00
CA THR A 227 -1.52 21.63 4.59
C THR A 227 -0.91 20.65 3.58
N LYS A 228 0.42 20.53 3.59
CA LYS A 228 1.07 19.30 3.12
C LYS A 228 0.64 18.21 4.08
N GLU A 229 -0.20 17.28 3.64
CA GLU A 229 -0.44 16.07 4.42
C GLU A 229 0.88 15.32 4.51
N VAL A 230 1.44 15.28 5.73
CA VAL A 230 2.68 14.58 6.02
C VAL A 230 2.32 13.18 6.49
N TYR A 231 2.64 12.20 5.66
CA TYR A 231 2.45 10.79 5.92
C TYR A 231 3.75 10.29 6.59
N SER A 232 3.68 9.77 7.80
CA SER A 232 4.84 9.11 8.41
C SER A 232 4.75 7.62 8.08
N CYS A 233 5.46 7.15 7.06
CA CYS A 233 5.59 5.71 6.86
C CYS A 233 6.49 5.18 7.98
N PRO A 234 6.22 3.99 8.55
CA PRO A 234 7.17 3.40 9.47
C PRO A 234 8.52 3.13 8.76
N ASP A 235 9.55 2.85 9.55
CA ASP A 235 10.89 2.65 9.02
C ASP A 235 10.96 1.50 7.99
N ALA A 236 11.99 1.55 7.14
CA ALA A 236 12.19 0.54 6.10
C ALA A 236 12.54 -0.85 6.64
N ALA A 237 13.08 -0.96 7.87
CA ALA A 237 13.45 -2.24 8.45
C ALA A 237 12.20 -3.03 8.87
N SER A 238 11.18 -2.38 9.42
CA SER A 238 9.89 -3.02 9.73
C SER A 238 9.27 -3.71 8.50
N ALA A 239 9.20 -3.02 7.36
CA ALA A 239 8.74 -3.63 6.11
C ALA A 239 9.66 -4.78 5.65
N ALA A 240 10.98 -4.62 5.80
CA ALA A 240 11.94 -5.65 5.43
C ALA A 240 11.85 -6.91 6.30
N ILE A 241 11.58 -6.75 7.60
CA ILE A 241 11.34 -7.86 8.54
C ILE A 241 10.10 -8.62 8.11
N LEU A 242 8.98 -7.93 7.89
CA LEU A 242 7.72 -8.55 7.44
C LEU A 242 7.92 -9.36 6.16
N LEU A 243 8.56 -8.75 5.15
CA LEU A 243 8.84 -9.42 3.88
C LEU A 243 9.76 -10.63 4.08
N THR A 244 10.77 -10.53 4.94
CA THR A 244 11.70 -11.64 5.22
C THR A 244 11.02 -12.81 5.90
N LEU A 245 10.12 -12.57 6.85
CA LEU A 245 9.34 -13.62 7.50
C LEU A 245 8.42 -14.32 6.51
N ALA A 246 7.67 -13.54 5.74
CA ALA A 246 6.77 -14.06 4.71
C ALA A 246 7.50 -14.93 3.68
N LEU A 247 8.71 -14.53 3.27
CA LEU A 247 9.55 -15.32 2.36
C LEU A 247 10.07 -16.61 3.03
N ASN A 248 10.49 -16.55 4.29
CA ASN A 248 11.02 -17.71 5.03
C ASN A 248 9.98 -18.80 5.27
N GLU A 249 8.71 -18.42 5.45
CA GLU A 249 7.60 -19.37 5.68
C GLU A 249 7.32 -20.31 4.51
N THR A 250 7.90 -20.05 3.33
CA THR A 250 7.83 -21.01 2.23
C THR A 250 8.73 -22.22 2.40
N ASN A 251 9.73 -22.14 3.27
CA ASN A 251 10.62 -23.25 3.55
C ASN A 251 10.06 -24.03 4.75
N GLU A 252 9.93 -25.35 4.59
CA GLU A 252 9.56 -26.21 5.72
C GLU A 252 10.67 -26.18 6.78
N ILE A 253 10.31 -25.78 7.99
CA ILE A 253 11.24 -25.81 9.13
C ILE A 253 11.58 -27.27 9.43
N GLN A 254 12.82 -27.66 9.16
CA GLN A 254 13.30 -29.00 9.50
C GLN A 254 13.50 -29.10 11.02
N VAL A 255 12.75 -30.00 11.66
CA VAL A 255 12.87 -30.26 13.10
C VAL A 255 14.09 -31.15 13.35
N PRO A 256 15.11 -30.68 14.09
CA PRO A 256 16.29 -31.49 14.32
C PRO A 256 15.95 -32.74 15.17
N PRO A 257 16.32 -33.96 14.73
CA PRO A 257 15.87 -35.20 15.35
C PRO A 257 16.52 -35.47 16.73
N HIS A 258 17.58 -34.75 17.06
CA HIS A 258 18.34 -34.91 18.32
C HIS A 258 17.77 -34.09 19.49
N LEU A 259 16.76 -33.25 19.23
CA LEU A 259 16.14 -32.43 20.26
C LEU A 259 15.17 -33.24 21.12
N PRO A 260 14.98 -32.88 22.40
CA PRO A 260 13.96 -33.49 23.24
C PRO A 260 12.56 -33.31 22.62
N VAL A 261 11.69 -34.31 22.77
CA VAL A 261 10.34 -34.30 22.18
C VAL A 261 9.52 -33.10 22.67
N ASN A 262 9.55 -32.86 23.99
CA ASN A 262 8.77 -31.84 24.67
C ASN A 262 9.53 -31.26 25.87
N ARG A 263 8.98 -30.21 26.47
CA ARG A 263 9.61 -29.52 27.60
C ARG A 263 9.78 -30.41 28.84
N ALA A 264 8.90 -31.40 29.03
CA ALA A 264 9.02 -32.38 30.11
C ALA A 264 10.25 -33.30 29.91
N ALA A 265 10.46 -33.82 28.69
CA ALA A 265 11.62 -34.64 28.34
C ALA A 265 12.95 -33.87 28.42
N ALA A 266 12.94 -32.58 28.08
CA ALA A 266 14.10 -31.70 28.26
C ALA A 266 14.47 -31.55 29.74
N ARG A 267 13.47 -31.27 30.60
CA ARG A 267 13.66 -31.14 32.05
C ARG A 267 14.16 -32.45 32.69
N SER A 268 13.62 -33.60 32.28
CA SER A 268 14.06 -34.91 32.79
C SER A 268 15.49 -35.28 32.36
N SER A 269 15.96 -34.76 31.23
CA SER A 269 17.31 -34.97 30.73
C SER A 269 18.30 -33.88 31.12
N GLY A 270 17.90 -32.93 31.98
CA GLY A 270 18.73 -31.81 32.43
C GLY A 270 19.13 -30.85 31.30
N ARG A 271 18.44 -30.89 30.15
CA ARG A 271 18.73 -30.04 29.00
C ARG A 271 17.91 -28.75 29.07
N SER A 272 18.59 -27.61 28.92
CA SER A 272 17.97 -26.31 28.70
C SER A 272 18.11 -25.95 27.22
N GLY A 273 17.00 -25.64 26.54
CA GLY A 273 17.00 -25.31 25.11
C GLY A 273 15.66 -25.60 24.42
N PRO A 274 15.56 -25.27 23.13
CA PRO A 274 14.36 -25.52 22.34
C PRO A 274 14.13 -27.02 22.14
N THR A 275 12.85 -27.39 22.08
CA THR A 275 12.38 -28.77 21.93
C THR A 275 11.75 -28.99 20.56
N MET A 276 11.55 -30.25 20.16
CA MET A 276 10.84 -30.55 18.92
C MET A 276 9.41 -29.97 18.91
N GLU A 277 8.76 -29.91 20.07
CA GLU A 277 7.48 -29.22 20.28
C GLU A 277 7.58 -27.74 19.92
N ASP A 278 8.61 -27.03 20.40
CA ASP A 278 8.81 -25.61 20.11
C ASP A 278 8.98 -25.35 18.60
N TYR A 279 9.74 -26.20 17.90
CA TYR A 279 9.90 -26.09 16.44
C TYR A 279 8.59 -26.31 15.69
N ARG A 280 7.75 -27.24 16.13
CA ARG A 280 6.43 -27.48 15.51
C ARG A 280 5.47 -26.32 15.74
N VAL A 281 5.51 -25.72 16.93
CA VAL A 281 4.74 -24.50 17.24
C VAL A 281 5.20 -23.37 16.32
N ILE A 282 6.51 -23.14 16.19
CA ILE A 282 7.05 -22.12 15.27
C ILE A 282 6.63 -22.40 13.82
N ALA A 283 6.74 -23.66 13.38
CA ALA A 283 6.34 -24.09 12.04
C ALA A 283 4.83 -23.98 11.77
N SER A 284 4.00 -23.79 12.81
CA SER A 284 2.57 -23.57 12.67
C SER A 284 2.20 -22.11 12.45
N TYR A 285 3.04 -21.16 12.87
CA TYR A 285 2.78 -19.74 12.65
C TYR A 285 2.90 -19.39 11.17
N ARG A 286 1.97 -18.57 10.71
CA ARG A 286 1.98 -17.98 9.37
C ARG A 286 1.74 -16.49 9.51
N THR A 287 2.62 -15.70 8.89
CA THR A 287 2.46 -14.26 8.77
C THR A 287 1.16 -14.01 8.02
N ALA A 288 0.26 -13.26 8.65
CA ALA A 288 -0.93 -12.78 7.98
C ALA A 288 -0.51 -11.74 6.94
N LEU A 289 -0.79 -12.01 5.67
CA LEU A 289 -0.46 -11.08 4.59
C LEU A 289 -1.71 -10.34 4.15
N PHE A 290 -1.62 -9.01 4.09
CA PHE A 290 -2.72 -8.15 3.64
C PHE A 290 -3.18 -8.48 2.20
N GLY A 291 -2.27 -9.00 1.37
CA GLY A 291 -2.57 -9.47 0.03
C GLY A 291 -3.46 -10.72 -0.02
N ASP A 292 -3.54 -11.51 1.06
CA ASP A 292 -4.37 -12.72 1.12
C ASP A 292 -5.86 -12.39 1.30
N ASP A 293 -6.18 -11.32 2.03
CA ASP A 293 -7.55 -10.91 2.37
C ASP A 293 -8.22 -10.01 1.31
N ARG A 294 -7.77 -10.10 0.06
CA ARG A 294 -8.27 -9.24 -1.03
C ARG A 294 -9.62 -9.74 -1.56
N PRO A 295 -10.60 -8.85 -1.73
CA PRO A 295 -11.85 -9.23 -2.35
C PRO A 295 -11.65 -9.55 -3.84
N ALA A 296 -12.27 -10.62 -4.32
CA ALA A 296 -12.25 -10.98 -5.73
C ALA A 296 -13.01 -9.93 -6.56
N ILE A 297 -12.46 -9.57 -7.72
CA ILE A 297 -13.00 -8.54 -8.63
C ILE A 297 -14.48 -8.82 -8.96
N ASN A 298 -14.84 -10.08 -9.20
CA ASN A 298 -16.22 -10.47 -9.55
C ASN A 298 -17.22 -10.29 -8.38
N GLY A 299 -16.75 -10.30 -7.13
CA GLY A 299 -17.57 -10.06 -5.94
C GLY A 299 -17.82 -8.58 -5.64
N MET A 300 -17.01 -7.68 -6.22
CA MET A 300 -17.07 -6.23 -5.97
C MET A 300 -18.22 -5.53 -6.69
N LEU A 301 -18.74 -6.12 -7.78
CA LEU A 301 -19.89 -5.61 -8.53
C LEU A 301 -21.25 -5.97 -7.88
N GLY A 302 -21.24 -6.71 -6.76
CA GLY A 302 -22.44 -7.11 -6.01
C GLY A 302 -22.73 -6.24 -4.78
N THR A 303 -23.90 -6.40 -4.16
CA THR A 303 -24.35 -5.63 -2.98
C THR A 303 -23.80 -6.14 -1.63
N GLY A 304 -22.96 -7.17 -1.63
CA GLY A 304 -22.55 -7.91 -0.42
C GLY A 304 -21.09 -7.74 0.02
N TYR A 305 -20.34 -6.76 -0.51
CA TYR A 305 -18.94 -6.55 -0.12
C TYR A 305 -18.82 -5.75 1.19
N ASP A 306 -17.78 -6.05 1.96
CA ASP A 306 -17.53 -5.41 3.25
C ASP A 306 -16.95 -4.00 3.09
N ARG A 307 -17.82 -3.01 3.25
CA ARG A 307 -17.51 -1.56 3.22
C ARG A 307 -16.84 -1.04 4.50
N SER A 308 -16.40 -1.93 5.39
CA SER A 308 -15.69 -1.57 6.62
C SER A 308 -14.20 -1.90 6.56
N ARG A 309 -13.68 -2.44 5.44
CA ARG A 309 -12.28 -2.84 5.32
C ARG A 309 -11.31 -1.67 5.47
N SER A 310 -11.62 -0.51 4.88
CA SER A 310 -10.84 0.71 5.11
C SER A 310 -10.79 1.11 6.59
N ARG A 311 -11.88 0.91 7.34
CA ARG A 311 -11.95 1.19 8.79
C ARG A 311 -11.18 0.17 9.63
N ARG A 312 -11.06 -1.08 9.16
CA ARG A 312 -10.26 -2.13 9.82
C ARG A 312 -8.76 -1.90 9.61
N HIS A 313 -8.38 -1.44 8.42
CA HIS A 313 -7.01 -1.04 8.09
C HIS A 313 -6.61 0.29 8.73
N ASP A 314 -7.58 1.06 9.23
CA ASP A 314 -7.36 2.43 9.67
C ASP A 314 -8.22 2.88 10.86
N PRO A 315 -7.88 2.42 12.08
CA PRO A 315 -8.50 2.96 13.30
C PRO A 315 -8.19 4.45 13.50
N ASP A 316 -7.00 4.91 13.10
CA ASP A 316 -6.50 6.27 13.39
C ASP A 316 -7.05 7.36 12.46
N PHE A 317 -7.22 7.08 11.17
CA PHE A 317 -7.79 8.03 10.21
C PHE A 317 -9.26 8.25 10.47
N HIS A 318 -10.01 7.19 10.82
CA HIS A 318 -11.38 7.37 11.28
C HIS A 318 -11.42 8.20 12.57
N GLN A 319 -10.52 7.95 13.53
CA GLN A 319 -10.51 8.65 14.81
C GLN A 319 -10.17 10.14 14.66
N LYS A 320 -9.26 10.49 13.74
CA LYS A 320 -8.92 11.89 13.41
C LYS A 320 -10.01 12.64 12.66
N VAL A 321 -10.80 11.95 11.84
CA VAL A 321 -11.85 12.58 11.03
C VAL A 321 -13.11 12.84 11.86
N VAL A 322 -13.40 11.99 12.85
CA VAL A 322 -14.64 12.06 13.64
C VAL A 322 -14.46 12.78 14.99
N GLY A 323 -13.23 12.96 15.48
CA GLY A 323 -12.96 13.53 16.81
C GLY A 323 -12.38 14.94 16.82
N GLY A 324 -13.24 15.96 16.99
CA GLY A 324 -12.95 17.16 17.80
C GLY A 324 -11.83 18.12 17.36
N PRO A 325 -11.66 19.27 18.04
CA PRO A 325 -10.79 20.34 17.59
C PRO A 325 -9.34 19.88 17.54
N ALA A 326 -8.70 20.17 16.41
CA ALA A 326 -7.30 19.90 16.09
C ALA A 326 -6.36 20.17 17.27
N THR A 327 -6.09 19.13 18.04
CA THR A 327 -5.04 19.10 19.06
C THR A 327 -4.29 17.78 18.89
N LEU A 328 -2.98 17.94 18.63
CA LEU A 328 -1.97 16.93 18.30
C LEU A 328 -2.05 16.26 16.92
N GLY A 329 -1.19 16.76 16.03
CA GLY A 329 -0.84 16.14 14.75
C GLY A 329 -0.13 14.79 14.93
N THR A 330 -0.91 13.72 15.05
CA THR A 330 -0.37 12.38 15.31
C THR A 330 -0.58 11.50 14.09
N HIS A 331 0.25 11.65 13.05
CA HIS A 331 0.28 10.88 11.77
C HIS A 331 -0.43 9.50 11.79
N ALA A 332 -1.46 9.32 10.95
CA ALA A 332 -2.32 8.12 10.94
C ALA A 332 -1.59 6.82 10.51
N TYR A 333 -0.38 6.98 9.96
CA TYR A 333 0.47 5.88 9.49
C TYR A 333 1.55 5.48 10.50
N CYS A 334 1.66 6.19 11.63
CA CYS A 334 2.56 5.83 12.72
C CYS A 334 2.14 4.54 13.45
N TYR A 335 0.90 4.08 13.27
CA TYR A 335 0.34 2.94 13.99
C TYR A 335 0.34 1.62 13.20
N ILE A 336 0.71 1.60 11.91
CA ILE A 336 0.90 0.32 11.19
C ILE A 336 2.00 -0.51 11.88
N GLY A 337 3.01 0.16 12.46
CA GLY A 337 3.99 -0.48 13.33
C GLY A 337 3.41 -1.07 14.64
N GLN A 338 2.30 -0.53 15.16
CA GLN A 338 1.63 -1.05 16.35
C GLN A 338 0.63 -2.19 16.06
N PHE A 339 0.23 -2.40 14.81
CA PHE A 339 -0.41 -3.67 14.43
C PHE A 339 0.58 -4.86 14.52
N LEU A 340 1.89 -4.58 14.53
CA LEU A 340 2.92 -5.56 14.89
C LEU A 340 3.18 -5.63 16.41
N GLU A 341 2.49 -4.84 17.25
CA GLU A 341 2.52 -5.00 18.71
C GLU A 341 1.46 -6.00 19.21
N GLY A 342 0.72 -6.64 18.29
CA GLY A 342 -0.02 -7.86 18.59
C GLY A 342 0.95 -9.00 18.90
N VAL A 343 1.18 -9.25 20.20
CA VAL A 343 1.92 -10.39 20.79
C VAL A 343 2.94 -11.01 19.83
N TRP A 344 4.03 -10.29 19.59
CA TRP A 344 5.24 -10.90 19.04
C TRP A 344 5.85 -11.84 20.09
N GLU A 345 5.42 -13.09 20.10
CA GLU A 345 6.08 -14.21 20.80
C GLU A 345 7.21 -14.82 19.93
N GLY A 346 7.86 -13.99 19.10
CA GLY A 346 8.92 -14.44 18.20
C GLY A 346 10.26 -14.56 18.90
N TYR A 347 10.80 -15.77 18.99
CA TYR A 347 12.21 -16.00 19.31
C TYR A 347 13.05 -15.89 18.03
N TYR A 348 14.09 -15.04 18.04
CA TYR A 348 15.09 -15.00 16.96
C TYR A 348 15.86 -16.33 16.93
N MET A 349 15.63 -17.16 15.92
CA MET A 349 16.57 -18.20 15.52
C MET A 349 17.49 -17.63 14.45
N VAL A 350 18.67 -17.17 14.86
CA VAL A 350 19.77 -16.97 13.91
C VAL A 350 20.16 -18.37 13.44
N GLN A 351 19.76 -18.73 12.23
CA GLN A 351 20.29 -19.93 11.58
C GLN A 351 21.78 -19.69 11.36
N GLY A 352 22.60 -20.18 12.29
CA GLY A 352 24.04 -20.20 12.14
C GLY A 352 24.36 -21.09 10.94
N CYS A 353 24.79 -20.49 9.83
CA CYS A 353 25.51 -21.24 8.81
C CYS A 353 26.75 -21.83 9.49
N ILE A 354 26.72 -23.14 9.75
CA ILE A 354 27.90 -23.91 10.05
C ILE A 354 28.67 -23.99 8.72
N LEU A 355 29.80 -23.29 8.66
CA LEU A 355 30.92 -23.65 7.77
C LEU A 355 31.90 -24.49 8.58
#